data_AF-A0A2A2QFH5-F1
#
_entry.id   AF-A0A2A2QFH5-F1
#
_cell.length_a   1.000
_cell.length_b   1.000
_cell.length_c   1.000
_cell.angle_alpha   90.00
_cell.angle_beta   90.00
_cell.angle_gamma   90.00
#
_symmetry.space_group_name_H-M   'P 1'
#
loop_
_entity.id
_entity.type
_entity.pdbx_description
1 polymer ?
#
loop_
_entity_poly.entity_id
_entity_poly.type
_entity_poly.pdbx_seq_one_letter_code
_entity_poly.pdbx_strand_id
1 'polypeptide(L)'
;MVSPGFQIVDTFSSISFPNLMWDYLHRGFRSSYSWWYPLDYRDTSLLAGNPAALVDHVNLLVCAGNMTARTRGILLDAVSDPDLAPKERVALAVWTAMTCPEGAVQR
;
A
#
# COMPACT_ATOMS: atom_id res chain seq x y z
N MET A 1 3.20 10.58 -31.16
CA MET A 1 1.84 10.03 -31.10
C MET A 1 1.78 9.06 -29.93
N VAL A 2 1.07 9.43 -28.87
CA VAL A 2 0.91 8.58 -27.68
C VAL A 2 -0.27 7.64 -27.95
N SER A 3 -0.07 6.34 -27.74
CA SER A 3 -1.11 5.33 -27.95
C SER A 3 -2.24 5.52 -26.91
N PRO A 4 -3.52 5.67 -27.32
CA PRO A 4 -4.66 5.89 -26.42
C PRO A 4 -4.88 4.77 -25.39
N GLY A 5 -4.25 3.60 -25.57
CA GLY A 5 -4.39 2.44 -24.68
C GLY A 5 -3.63 2.54 -23.35
N PHE A 6 -2.73 3.52 -23.18
CA PHE A 6 -1.98 3.74 -21.93
C PHE A 6 -2.46 4.94 -21.12
N GLN A 7 -3.67 5.42 -21.40
CA GLN A 7 -4.26 6.59 -20.75
C GLN A 7 -5.11 6.21 -19.51
N ILE A 8 -4.60 5.26 -18.71
CA ILE A 8 -5.27 4.77 -17.47
C ILE A 8 -4.96 5.69 -16.28
N VAL A 9 -3.86 6.44 -16.37
CA VAL A 9 -3.40 7.37 -15.32
C VAL A 9 -3.49 8.80 -15.82
N ASP A 10 -4.60 9.48 -15.56
CA ASP A 10 -4.68 10.93 -15.65
C ASP A 10 -4.30 11.52 -14.27
N THR A 11 -3.94 12.81 -14.22
CA THR A 11 -3.67 13.53 -12.96
C THR A 11 -4.75 13.27 -11.90
N PHE A 12 -6.01 13.12 -12.31
CA PHE A 12 -7.12 12.79 -11.43
C PHE A 12 -7.05 11.36 -10.89
N SER A 13 -6.80 10.34 -11.71
CA SER A 13 -6.73 8.94 -11.22
C SER A 13 -5.46 8.67 -10.42
N SER A 14 -4.34 9.35 -10.73
CA SER A 14 -3.10 9.30 -9.92
C SER A 14 -3.24 9.90 -8.52
N ILE A 15 -4.22 10.78 -8.29
CA ILE A 15 -4.53 11.33 -6.96
C ILE A 15 -5.68 10.54 -6.30
N SER A 16 -6.70 10.21 -7.07
CA SER A 16 -7.92 9.56 -6.55
C SER A 16 -7.65 8.13 -6.09
N PHE A 17 -6.78 7.39 -6.79
CA PHE A 17 -6.45 6.01 -6.43
C PHE A 17 -5.73 5.93 -5.07
N PRO A 18 -4.62 6.66 -4.81
CA PRO A 18 -3.99 6.64 -3.49
C PRO A 18 -4.90 7.08 -2.36
N ASN A 19 -5.76 8.10 -2.59
CA ASN A 19 -6.68 8.60 -1.57
C ASN A 19 -7.78 7.58 -1.23
N LEU A 20 -8.39 6.96 -2.25
CA LEU A 20 -9.39 5.91 -2.05
C LEU A 20 -8.78 4.70 -1.35
N MET A 21 -7.57 4.33 -1.75
CA MET A 21 -6.87 3.21 -1.18
C MET A 21 -6.51 3.44 0.30
N TRP A 22 -6.08 4.67 0.63
CA TRP A 22 -5.85 5.06 2.03
C TRP A 22 -7.11 4.92 2.88
N ASP A 23 -8.26 5.37 2.35
CA ASP A 23 -9.56 5.22 3.02
C ASP A 23 -9.90 3.74 3.25
N TYR A 24 -9.71 2.88 2.25
CA TYR A 24 -9.97 1.44 2.38
C TYR A 24 -9.05 0.76 3.39
N LEU A 25 -7.76 1.08 3.43
CA LEU A 25 -6.83 0.48 4.39
C LEU A 25 -7.19 0.83 5.85
N HIS A 26 -7.76 2.01 6.09
CA HIS A 26 -8.14 2.42 7.44
C HIS A 26 -9.56 1.99 7.80
N ARG A 27 -10.48 2.18 6.86
CA ARG A 27 -11.92 2.10 7.07
C ARG A 27 -12.56 0.88 6.41
N GLY A 28 -11.86 0.05 5.67
CA GLY A 28 -12.44 -1.10 4.97
C GLY A 28 -13.29 -0.72 3.76
N PHE A 29 -13.79 -1.74 3.06
CA PHE A 29 -14.71 -1.57 1.94
C PHE A 29 -16.15 -1.43 2.44
N ARG A 30 -16.92 -0.52 1.83
CA ARG A 30 -18.34 -0.33 2.10
C ARG A 30 -19.13 -0.63 0.84
N SER A 31 -20.08 -1.56 0.94
CA SER A 31 -21.05 -1.82 -0.12
C SER A 31 -22.40 -1.28 0.31
N SER A 32 -22.88 -0.24 -0.39
CA SER A 32 -24.04 0.55 0.04
C SER A 32 -23.84 1.15 1.44
N TYR A 33 -24.92 1.62 2.06
CA TYR A 33 -24.92 2.18 3.42
C TYR A 33 -25.07 1.12 4.52
N SER A 34 -25.16 -0.16 4.16
CA SER A 34 -25.54 -1.23 5.09
C SER A 34 -24.46 -2.27 5.35
N TRP A 35 -23.49 -2.45 4.44
CA TRP A 35 -22.52 -3.52 4.56
C TRP A 35 -21.10 -2.98 4.70
N TRP A 36 -20.42 -3.44 5.74
CA TRP A 36 -19.07 -3.05 6.06
C TRP A 36 -18.12 -4.25 6.09
N TYR A 37 -17.06 -4.17 5.31
CA TYR A 37 -16.05 -5.21 5.15
C TYR A 37 -14.68 -4.66 5.58
N PRO A 38 -14.31 -4.76 6.86
CA PRO A 38 -12.99 -4.34 7.32
C PRO A 38 -11.90 -5.23 6.74
N LEU A 39 -10.74 -4.65 6.42
CA LEU A 39 -9.56 -5.44 6.08
C LEU A 39 -9.06 -6.20 7.31
N ASP A 40 -8.71 -7.46 7.10
CA ASP A 40 -8.09 -8.30 8.11
C ASP A 40 -6.57 -8.13 8.08
N TYR A 41 -6.02 -7.56 9.15
CA TYR A 41 -4.60 -7.36 9.33
C TYR A 41 -3.99 -8.32 10.35
N ARG A 42 -4.69 -9.37 10.79
CA ARG A 42 -4.20 -10.22 11.90
C ARG A 42 -2.81 -10.78 11.61
N ASP A 43 -2.59 -11.37 10.44
CA ASP A 43 -1.30 -11.97 10.09
C ASP A 43 -0.19 -10.92 9.87
N THR A 44 -0.51 -9.81 9.19
CA THR A 44 0.44 -8.73 8.91
C THR A 44 0.76 -7.89 10.16
N SER A 45 -0.15 -7.81 11.12
CA SER A 45 0.07 -7.10 12.39
C SER A 45 1.13 -7.76 13.27
N LEU A 46 1.34 -9.07 13.14
CA LEU A 46 2.44 -9.78 13.80
C LEU A 46 3.81 -9.25 13.34
N LEU A 47 3.88 -8.74 12.11
CA LEU A 47 5.09 -8.15 11.53
C LEU A 47 5.23 -6.66 11.86
N ALA A 48 4.19 -6.00 12.41
CA ALA A 48 4.24 -4.57 12.70
C ALA A 48 5.33 -4.21 13.74
N GLY A 49 5.68 -5.14 14.63
CA GLY A 49 6.79 -4.98 15.58
C GLY A 49 8.18 -5.10 14.96
N ASN A 50 8.29 -5.55 13.70
CA ASN A 50 9.54 -5.66 12.96
C ASN A 50 9.40 -4.98 11.59
N PRO A 51 9.70 -3.68 11.50
CA PRO A 51 9.53 -2.89 10.28
C PRO A 51 10.23 -3.51 9.06
N ALA A 52 11.43 -4.08 9.23
CA ALA A 52 12.15 -4.74 8.13
C ALA A 52 11.40 -5.97 7.59
N ALA A 53 10.92 -6.84 8.48
CA ALA A 53 10.14 -8.01 8.08
C ALA A 53 8.79 -7.63 7.45
N LEU A 54 8.17 -6.55 7.93
CA LEU A 54 6.94 -6.00 7.33
C LEU A 54 7.19 -5.54 5.88
N VAL A 55 8.25 -4.76 5.65
CA VAL A 55 8.60 -4.28 4.30
C VAL A 55 8.89 -5.45 3.36
N ASP A 56 9.63 -6.46 3.82
CA ASP A 56 9.96 -7.63 3.01
C ASP A 56 8.71 -8.45 2.66
N HIS A 57 7.79 -8.62 3.60
CA HIS A 57 6.51 -9.27 3.35
C HIS A 57 5.66 -8.51 2.33
N VAL A 58 5.56 -7.18 2.47
CA VAL A 58 4.79 -6.35 1.54
C VAL A 58 5.42 -6.32 0.15
N ASN A 59 6.76 -6.31 0.05
CA ASN A 59 7.46 -6.43 -1.23
C ASN A 59 7.08 -7.73 -1.96
N LEU A 60 7.02 -8.86 -1.26
CA LEU A 60 6.59 -10.13 -1.84
C LEU A 60 5.12 -10.07 -2.29
N LEU A 61 4.25 -9.49 -1.47
CA LEU A 61 2.81 -9.46 -1.72
C LEU A 61 2.43 -8.54 -2.89
N VAL A 62 3.01 -7.34 -2.96
CA VAL A 62 2.57 -6.28 -3.86
C VAL A 62 3.52 -6.08 -5.04
N CYS A 63 4.83 -6.18 -4.82
CA CYS A 63 5.85 -5.92 -5.84
C CYS A 63 6.47 -7.20 -6.42
N ALA A 64 5.93 -8.38 -6.07
CA ALA A 64 6.45 -9.69 -6.43
C ALA A 64 7.96 -9.86 -6.14
N GLY A 65 8.45 -9.24 -5.06
CA GLY A 65 9.86 -9.28 -4.65
C GLY A 65 10.78 -8.32 -5.40
N ASN A 66 10.28 -7.53 -6.35
CA ASN A 66 11.07 -6.65 -7.22
C ASN A 66 11.16 -5.20 -6.73
N MET A 67 10.80 -4.90 -5.48
CA MET A 67 10.98 -3.58 -4.90
C MET A 67 12.46 -3.18 -4.93
N THR A 68 12.76 -2.01 -5.48
CA THR A 68 14.15 -1.54 -5.53
C THR A 68 14.69 -1.23 -4.15
N ALA A 69 16.01 -1.31 -3.97
CA ALA A 69 16.66 -0.98 -2.69
C ALA A 69 16.35 0.46 -2.24
N ARG A 70 16.18 1.39 -3.19
CA ARG A 70 15.78 2.77 -2.92
C ARG A 70 14.37 2.84 -2.33
N THR A 71 13.38 2.25 -3.00
CA THR A 71 11.99 2.22 -2.53
C THR A 71 11.89 1.52 -1.17
N ARG A 72 12.60 0.41 -1.00
CA ARG A 72 12.69 -0.32 0.26
C ARG A 72 13.23 0.55 1.40
N GLY A 73 14.29 1.33 1.15
CA GLY A 73 14.87 2.24 2.14
C GLY A 73 13.89 3.34 2.56
N ILE A 74 13.25 4.01 1.60
CA ILE A 74 12.24 5.05 1.87
C ILE A 74 11.08 4.49 2.70
N LEU A 75 10.59 3.30 2.32
CA LEU A 75 9.46 2.67 3.00
C LEU A 75 9.86 2.25 4.42
N LEU A 76 11.05 1.68 4.60
CA LEU A 76 11.57 1.29 5.91
C LEU A 76 11.72 2.50 6.84
N ASP A 77 12.24 3.62 6.35
CA ASP A 77 12.37 4.85 7.14
C ASP A 77 10.98 5.35 7.59
N ALA A 78 10.01 5.38 6.67
CA ALA A 78 8.65 5.84 6.97
C ALA A 78 7.94 4.92 7.98
N VAL A 79 8.04 3.60 7.82
CA VAL A 79 7.39 2.65 8.73
C VAL A 79 8.16 2.40 10.03
N SER A 80 9.33 3.02 10.22
CA SER A 80 10.11 2.91 11.46
C SER A 80 9.75 3.98 12.48
N ASP A 81 8.88 4.92 12.13
CA ASP A 81 8.36 5.95 13.06
C ASP A 81 7.75 5.28 14.31
N PRO A 82 8.24 5.60 15.53
CA PRO A 82 7.74 5.00 16.76
C PRO A 82 6.30 5.41 17.10
N ASP A 83 5.81 6.53 16.59
CA ASP A 83 4.48 7.07 16.91
C ASP A 83 3.36 6.37 16.13
N LEU A 84 3.70 5.59 15.10
CA LEU A 84 2.73 4.82 14.32
C LEU A 84 2.17 3.63 15.12
N ALA A 85 0.85 3.60 15.28
CA ALA A 85 0.17 2.43 15.81
C ALA A 85 0.41 1.22 14.88
N PRO A 86 0.39 -0.03 15.40
CA PRO A 86 0.66 -1.22 14.59
C PRO A 86 -0.17 -1.32 13.30
N LYS A 87 -1.46 -0.97 13.39
CA LYS A 87 -2.36 -0.95 12.22
C LYS A 87 -1.97 0.12 11.21
N GLU A 88 -1.63 1.31 11.66
CA GLU A 88 -1.23 2.44 10.80
C GLU A 88 0.08 2.14 10.08
N ARG A 89 1.02 1.49 10.77
CA ARG A 89 2.29 1.03 10.19
C ARG A 89 2.06 0.03 9.05
N VAL A 90 1.18 -0.94 9.25
CA VAL A 90 0.80 -1.90 8.19
C VAL A 90 0.09 -1.20 7.04
N ALA A 91 -0.88 -0.33 7.34
CA ALA A 91 -1.61 0.43 6.32
C ALA A 91 -0.66 1.30 5.48
N LEU A 92 0.28 2.01 6.12
CA LEU A 92 1.29 2.81 5.44
C LEU A 92 2.18 1.95 4.54
N ALA A 93 2.67 0.81 5.04
CA ALA A 93 3.52 -0.08 4.26
C ALA A 93 2.81 -0.56 2.98
N VAL A 94 1.58 -1.05 3.10
CA VAL A 94 0.80 -1.55 1.96
C VAL A 94 0.44 -0.41 1.01
N TRP A 95 0.05 0.75 1.53
CA TRP A 95 -0.27 1.93 0.73
C TRP A 95 0.93 2.39 -0.11
N THR A 96 2.11 2.51 0.50
CA THR A 96 3.33 2.93 -0.21
C THR A 96 3.73 1.90 -1.25
N ALA A 97 3.60 0.60 -0.97
CA ALA A 97 3.92 -0.44 -1.93
C ALA A 97 2.98 -0.47 -3.13
N MET A 98 1.68 -0.20 -2.95
CA MET A 98 0.72 -0.14 -4.06
C MET A 98 0.85 1.14 -4.90
N THR A 99 1.44 2.19 -4.33
CA THR A 99 1.61 3.50 -4.99
C THR A 99 3.03 3.73 -5.51
N CYS A 100 3.98 2.84 -5.20
CA CYS A 100 5.32 2.90 -5.77
C CYS A 100 5.34 2.39 -7.22
N PRO A 101 6.33 2.79 -8.03
CA PRO A 101 6.44 2.36 -9.43
C PRO A 101 6.44 0.83 -9.59
N GLU A 102 7.02 0.10 -8.64
CA GLU A 102 7.14 -1.34 -8.70
C GLU A 102 5.83 -2.08 -8.42
N GLY A 103 4.95 -1.53 -7.58
CA GLY A 103 3.63 -2.10 -7.29
C GLY A 103 2.50 -1.56 -8.17
N ALA A 104 2.69 -0.40 -8.80
CA ALA A 104 1.73 0.15 -9.78
C ALA A 104 1.73 -0.61 -11.12
N VAL A 105 2.74 -1.45 -11.37
CA VAL A 105 2.77 -2.32 -12.55
C VAL A 105 2.04 -3.62 -12.23
N GLN A 106 0.85 -3.79 -12.80
CA GLN A 106 0.15 -5.07 -12.80
C GLN A 106 0.95 -6.05 -13.66
N ARG A 107 1.45 -7.15 -13.07
CA ARG A 107 2.22 -8.19 -13.75
C ARG A 107 1.46 -9.51 -13.78
#